data_AF-A0A970EM07-F1
#
_entry.id   AF-A0A970EM07-F1
#
_cell.length_a   1.000
_cell.length_b   1.000
_cell.length_c   1.000
_cell.angle_alpha   90.00
_cell.angle_beta   90.00
_cell.angle_gamma   90.00
#
_symmetry.space_group_name_H-M   'P 1'
#
loop_
_entity.id
_entity.type
_entity.pdbx_description
1 polymer ?
#
loop_
_entity_poly.entity_id
_entity_poly.type
_entity_poly.pdbx_seq_one_letter_code
_entity_poly.pdbx_strand_id
1 'polypeptide(L)'
;MNAKRRRRFRPKPWVVIVCLLAIWIGLNFARNAYRNYQLRVEIESLQREIAAMELRNKQLEEEIANWQSPEYVERAAREELGLVKPGETMYIFAQPAGE
;
A
#
# COMPACT_ATOMS: atom_id res chain seq x y z
N MET A 1 55.20 28.96 46.24
CA MET A 1 54.67 29.90 45.23
C MET A 1 53.41 29.30 44.60
N ASN A 2 52.28 30.01 44.76
CA ASN A 2 51.03 29.95 43.98
C ASN A 2 50.20 28.65 43.93
N ALA A 3 49.30 28.50 44.92
CA ALA A 3 48.14 27.60 44.82
C ALA A 3 47.08 28.22 43.89
N LYS A 4 46.86 27.63 42.71
CA LYS A 4 45.74 27.97 41.81
C LYS A 4 44.41 27.74 42.57
N ARG A 5 43.76 28.83 42.98
CA ARG A 5 42.37 28.81 43.50
C ARG A 5 41.46 28.21 42.43
N ARG A 6 41.03 26.96 42.63
CA ARG A 6 39.97 26.33 41.84
C ARG A 6 38.68 27.12 42.10
N ARG A 7 38.27 27.95 41.14
CA ARG A 7 36.97 28.64 41.20
C ARG A 7 35.88 27.57 41.20
N ARG A 8 35.25 27.37 42.36
CA ARG A 8 34.07 26.52 42.50
C ARG A 8 32.93 27.21 41.75
N PHE A 9 32.68 26.81 40.51
CA PHE A 9 31.53 27.24 39.73
C PHE A 9 30.28 26.79 40.50
N ARG A 10 29.62 27.73 41.20
CA ARG A 10 28.30 27.52 41.78
C ARG A 10 27.32 28.09 40.76
N PRO A 11 26.76 27.28 39.84
CA PRO A 11 25.78 27.80 38.90
C PRO A 11 24.64 28.40 39.70
N LYS A 12 24.21 29.59 39.31
CA LYS A 12 23.03 30.22 39.91
C LYS A 12 21.83 29.30 39.65
N PRO A 13 20.90 29.12 40.59
CA PRO A 13 19.81 28.14 40.48
C PRO A 13 18.96 28.34 39.21
N TRP A 14 18.82 29.57 38.71
CA TRP A 14 18.13 29.85 37.46
C TRP A 14 18.79 29.23 36.21
N VAL A 15 20.12 29.07 36.21
CA VAL A 15 20.83 28.43 35.09
C VAL A 15 20.46 26.95 35.00
N VAL A 16 20.35 26.28 36.15
CA VAL A 16 19.94 24.88 36.21
C VAL A 16 18.50 24.72 35.70
N ILE A 17 17.59 25.62 36.09
CA ILE A 17 16.20 25.62 35.61
C ILE A 17 16.14 25.80 34.09
N VAL A 18 16.89 26.76 33.53
CA VAL A 18 16.95 26.98 32.08
C VAL A 18 17.53 25.77 31.34
N CYS A 19 18.58 25.15 31.86
CA CYS A 19 19.14 23.94 31.28
C CYS A 19 18.13 22.78 31.28
N LEU A 20 17.39 22.58 32.38
CA LEU A 20 16.36 21.55 32.45
C LEU A 20 15.21 21.82 31.46
N LEU A 21 14.80 23.08 31.31
CA LEU A 21 13.79 23.46 30.33
C LEU A 21 14.27 23.20 28.89
N ALA A 22 15.52 23.56 28.58
CA ALA A 22 16.12 23.32 27.27
C ALA A 22 16.22 21.83 26.94
N ILE A 23 16.61 21.00 27.92
CA ILE A 23 16.64 19.54 27.77
C ILE A 23 15.24 19.00 27.53
N TRP A 24 14.24 19.46 28.29
CA TRP A 24 12.86 19.01 28.16
C TRP A 24 12.28 19.36 26.77
N ILE A 25 12.52 20.57 26.28
CA ILE A 25 12.13 20.98 24.92
C ILE A 25 12.87 20.17 23.86
N GLY A 26 14.19 19.98 24.03
CA GLY A 26 15.02 19.21 23.11
C GLY A 26 14.56 17.74 22.96
N LEU A 27 14.21 17.09 24.08
CA LEU A 27 13.69 15.72 24.07
C LEU A 27 12.32 15.63 23.37
N ASN A 28 11.43 16.59 23.61
CA ASN A 28 10.15 16.66 22.90
C ASN A 28 10.35 16.86 21.39
N PHE A 29 11.25 17.77 21.01
CA PHE A 29 11.56 18.03 19.60
C PHE A 29 12.16 16.80 18.92
N ALA A 30 13.12 16.13 19.55
CA ALA A 30 13.73 14.91 19.03
C ALA A 30 12.70 13.78 18.83
N ARG A 31 11.80 13.59 19.80
CA ARG A 31 10.72 12.59 19.71
C ARG A 31 9.76 12.90 18.55
N ASN A 32 9.38 14.17 18.38
CA ASN A 32 8.51 14.59 17.29
C ASN A 32 9.19 14.46 15.92
N ALA A 33 10.47 14.80 15.82
CA ALA A 33 11.26 14.65 14.60
C ALA A 33 11.37 13.16 14.18
N TYR A 34 11.63 12.28 15.14
CA TYR A 34 11.69 10.85 14.89
C TYR A 34 10.35 10.26 14.42
N ARG A 35 9.23 10.66 15.04
CA ARG A 35 7.89 10.23 14.61
C ARG A 35 7.57 10.72 13.20
N ASN A 36 7.92 11.96 12.86
CA ASN A 36 7.73 12.48 11.51
C ASN A 36 8.57 11.75 10.47
N TYR A 37 9.78 11.33 10.83
CA TYR A 37 10.61 10.51 9.94
C TYR A 37 9.98 9.15 9.69
N GLN A 38 9.51 8.46 10.73
CA GLN A 38 8.83 7.16 10.57
C GLN A 38 7.58 7.27 9.68
N LEU A 39 6.74 8.29 9.92
CA LEU A 39 5.55 8.52 9.11
C LEU A 39 5.89 8.75 7.62
N ARG A 40 6.98 9.45 7.32
CA ARG A 40 7.41 9.65 5.93
C ARG A 40 7.81 8.35 5.25
N VAL A 41 8.54 7.49 5.96
CA VAL A 41 8.94 6.17 5.45
C VAL A 41 7.71 5.29 5.21
N GLU A 42 6.74 5.31 6.13
CA GLU A 42 5.50 4.55 6.00
C GLU A 42 4.66 5.01 4.80
N ILE A 43 4.54 6.33 4.61
CA ILE A 43 3.88 6.90 3.42
C ILE A 43 4.55 6.43 2.13
N GLU A 44 5.89 6.45 2.08
CA GLU A 44 6.63 6.01 0.89
C GLU A 44 6.42 4.50 0.63
N SER A 45 6.39 3.67 1.67
CA SER A 45 6.07 2.24 1.50
C SER A 45 4.65 2.00 1.00
N LEU A 46 3.66 2.69 1.56
CA LEU A 46 2.26 2.55 1.15
C LEU A 46 2.05 3.04 -0.28
N GLN A 47 2.70 4.14 -0.68
CA GLN A 47 2.65 4.61 -2.06
C GLN A 47 3.25 3.61 -3.05
N ARG A 48 4.36 2.94 -2.69
CA ARG A 48 4.92 1.87 -3.52
C ARG A 48 3.97 0.68 -3.63
N GLU A 49 3.30 0.33 -2.54
CA GLU A 49 2.33 -0.77 -2.54
C GLU A 49 1.12 -0.45 -3.41
N ILE A 50 0.57 0.77 -3.32
CA ILE A 50 -0.51 1.24 -4.19
C ILE A 50 -0.07 1.18 -5.66
N ALA A 51 1.11 1.68 -5.99
CA ALA A 51 1.61 1.64 -7.37
C ALA A 51 1.76 0.20 -7.90
N ALA A 52 2.19 -0.74 -7.05
CA ALA A 52 2.28 -2.15 -7.41
C ALA A 52 0.90 -2.79 -7.61
N MET A 53 -0.08 -2.44 -6.76
CA MET A 53 -1.46 -2.90 -6.91
C MET A 53 -2.12 -2.33 -8.16
N GLU A 54 -1.93 -1.04 -8.46
CA GLU A 54 -2.44 -0.41 -9.67
C GLU A 54 -1.86 -1.06 -10.94
N LEU A 55 -0.57 -1.38 -10.94
CA LEU A 55 0.06 -2.08 -12.05
C LEU A 55 -0.53 -3.48 -12.24
N ARG A 56 -0.72 -4.24 -11.16
CA ARG A 56 -1.37 -5.56 -11.22
C ARG A 56 -2.80 -5.46 -11.72
N ASN A 57 -3.53 -4.45 -11.25
CA ASN A 57 -4.91 -4.24 -11.68
C ASN A 57 -4.97 -3.94 -13.18
N LYS A 58 -4.08 -3.07 -13.70
CA LYS A 58 -3.97 -2.83 -15.14
C LYS A 58 -3.63 -4.08 -15.93
N GLN A 59 -2.70 -4.90 -15.45
CA GLN A 59 -2.37 -6.18 -16.10
C GLN A 59 -3.58 -7.12 -16.15
N LEU A 60 -4.32 -7.23 -15.04
CA LEU A 60 -5.55 -8.03 -14.99
C LEU A 60 -6.64 -7.47 -15.88
N GLU A 61 -6.79 -6.15 -15.98
CA GLU A 61 -7.73 -5.50 -16.90
C GLU A 61 -7.35 -5.76 -18.37
N GLU A 62 -6.06 -5.72 -18.72
CA GLU A 62 -5.56 -6.07 -20.06
C GLU A 62 -5.77 -7.56 -20.37
N GLU A 63 -5.54 -8.44 -19.40
CA GLU A 63 -5.90 -9.85 -19.51
C GLU A 63 -7.40 -9.99 -19.73
N ILE A 64 -8.26 -9.42 -18.89
CA ILE A 64 -9.71 -9.46 -19.09
C ILE A 64 -10.11 -8.94 -20.48
N ALA A 65 -9.53 -7.83 -20.95
CA ALA A 65 -9.81 -7.30 -22.28
C ALA A 65 -9.40 -8.25 -23.41
N ASN A 66 -8.25 -8.92 -23.28
CA ASN A 66 -7.78 -9.93 -24.24
C ASN A 66 -8.70 -11.17 -24.25
N TRP A 67 -9.19 -11.58 -23.08
CA TRP A 67 -10.12 -12.70 -22.92
C TRP A 67 -11.57 -12.32 -23.25
N GLN A 68 -11.92 -11.02 -23.29
CA GLN A 68 -13.20 -10.51 -23.77
C GLN A 68 -13.23 -10.26 -25.29
N SER A 69 -12.22 -10.75 -26.03
CA SER A 69 -12.35 -10.85 -27.48
C SER A 69 -13.64 -11.63 -27.82
N PRO A 70 -14.48 -11.14 -28.75
CA PRO A 70 -15.85 -11.61 -28.94
C PRO A 70 -15.98 -13.12 -29.21
N GLU A 71 -14.92 -13.75 -29.70
CA GLU A 71 -14.83 -15.19 -29.91
C GLU A 71 -14.83 -16.01 -28.61
N TYR A 72 -14.25 -15.50 -27.52
CA TYR A 72 -14.21 -16.22 -26.24
C TYR A 72 -15.54 -16.12 -25.48
N VAL A 73 -16.22 -14.96 -25.55
CA VAL A 73 -17.57 -14.79 -25.00
C VAL A 73 -18.58 -15.66 -25.75
N GLU A 74 -18.46 -15.75 -27.08
CA GLU A 74 -19.30 -16.62 -27.90
C GLU A 74 -19.03 -18.10 -27.63
N ARG A 75 -17.77 -18.50 -27.41
CA ARG A 75 -17.42 -19.87 -27.00
C ARG A 75 -17.92 -20.22 -25.60
N ALA A 76 -17.70 -19.37 -24.60
CA ALA A 76 -18.20 -19.62 -23.24
C ALA A 76 -19.75 -19.68 -23.20
N ALA A 77 -20.44 -18.81 -23.96
CA ALA A 77 -21.90 -18.86 -24.08
C ALA A 77 -22.41 -20.15 -24.75
N ARG A 78 -21.71 -20.66 -25.77
CA ARG A 78 -22.08 -21.89 -26.48
C ARG A 78 -21.70 -23.17 -25.73
N GLU A 79 -20.52 -23.20 -25.10
CA GLU A 79 -19.95 -24.41 -24.48
C GLU A 79 -20.41 -24.57 -23.02
N GLU A 80 -20.51 -23.50 -22.22
CA GLU A 80 -20.85 -23.60 -20.79
C GLU A 80 -22.33 -23.32 -20.49
N LEU A 81 -22.98 -22.46 -21.28
CA LEU A 81 -24.36 -22.04 -21.03
C LEU A 81 -25.36 -22.58 -22.06
N GLY A 82 -24.89 -23.22 -23.14
CA GLY A 82 -25.74 -23.76 -24.21
C GLY A 82 -26.61 -22.70 -24.91
N LEU A 83 -26.23 -21.42 -24.82
CA LEU A 83 -26.99 -20.31 -25.35
C LEU A 83 -26.72 -20.15 -26.85
N VAL A 84 -27.79 -20.05 -27.64
CA VAL A 84 -27.76 -19.79 -29.09
C VAL A 84 -28.21 -18.37 -29.38
N LYS A 85 -27.76 -17.77 -30.50
CA LYS A 85 -28.17 -16.41 -30.88
C LYS A 85 -29.70 -16.39 -31.15
N PRO A 86 -30.41 -15.30 -30.81
CA PRO A 86 -31.84 -15.18 -31.09
C PRO A 86 -32.08 -15.24 -32.61
N GLY A 87 -32.60 -16.38 -33.09
CA GLY A 87 -32.80 -16.68 -34.52
C GLY A 87 -32.13 -17.96 -35.04
N GLU A 88 -31.30 -18.64 -34.25
CA GLU A 88 -30.67 -19.92 -34.63
C GLU A 88 -31.44 -21.13 -34.07
N THR A 89 -31.62 -22.18 -34.88
CA THR A 89 -32.36 -23.40 -34.50
C THR A 89 -31.40 -24.46 -33.93
N MET A 90 -31.60 -24.85 -32.67
CA MET A 90 -30.79 -25.88 -32.00
C MET A 90 -31.11 -27.27 -32.57
N TYR A 91 -30.16 -27.87 -33.29
CA TYR A 91 -30.26 -29.28 -33.71
C TYR A 91 -29.69 -30.18 -32.62
N ILE A 92 -30.57 -30.81 -31.84
CA ILE A 92 -30.19 -31.87 -30.91
C ILE A 92 -30.35 -33.19 -31.65
N PHE A 93 -29.24 -33.91 -31.88
CA PHE A 93 -29.31 -35.25 -32.43
C PHE A 93 -29.86 -36.19 -31.35
N ALA A 94 -31.16 -36.47 -31.40
CA ALA A 94 -31.76 -37.54 -30.62
C ALA A 94 -31.20 -38.87 -31.13
N GLN A 95 -30.30 -39.46 -30.36
CA GLN A 95 -29.86 -40.84 -30.59
C GLN A 95 -31.11 -41.73 -30.50
N PRO A 96 -31.47 -42.48 -31.56
CA PRO A 96 -32.66 -43.31 -31.51
C PRO A 96 -32.47 -44.36 -30.41
N ALA A 97 -33.44 -44.43 -29.50
CA ALA A 97 -33.55 -45.53 -28.54
C ALA A 97 -33.80 -46.81 -29.36
N GLY A 98 -32.72 -47.53 -29.66
CA GLY A 98 -32.73 -48.80 -30.36
C GLY A 98 -32.24 -49.91 -29.44
N GLU A 99 -33.23 -50.62 -28.88
CA GLU A 99 -33.28 -52.02 -28.43
C GLU A 99 -32.13 -52.62 -27.58
#